data_AF-A0A9P6XNB1-F1
#
_entry.id   AF-A0A9P6XNB1-F1
#
_cell.length_a   1.000
_cell.length_b   1.000
_cell.length_c   1.000
_cell.angle_alpha   90.00
_cell.angle_beta   90.00
_cell.angle_gamma   90.00
#
_symmetry.space_group_name_H-M   'P 1'
#
loop_
_entity.id
_entity.type
_entity.pdbx_description
1 polymer ?
#
loop_
_entity_poly.entity_id
_entity_poly.type
_entity_poly.pdbx_seq_one_letter_code
_entity_poly.pdbx_strand_id
1 'polypeptide(L)'
;MSFSPADSRWLLSDTYPDAATHERILFIYDMRTGQRPALGSFYADPGLSKENRCDLHPRWSRDGTQVCIDSVHESERQMYVLDVAAIVQAASTAAD
;
A
#
# COMPACT_ATOMS: atom_id res chain seq x y z
N MET A 1 -2.76 -7.50 4.34
CA MET A 1 -1.33 -7.70 4.68
C MET A 1 -0.75 -8.85 3.88
N SER A 2 0.39 -8.64 3.22
CA SER A 2 1.13 -9.72 2.53
C SER A 2 2.62 -9.39 2.37
N PHE A 3 3.48 -10.39 2.46
CA PHE A 3 4.91 -10.23 2.17
C PHE A 3 5.16 -10.07 0.66
N SER A 4 6.20 -9.31 0.29
CA SER A 4 6.68 -9.26 -1.08
C SER A 4 7.10 -10.66 -1.55
N PRO A 5 6.73 -11.07 -2.77
CA PRO A 5 7.11 -12.37 -3.32
C PRO A 5 8.60 -12.45 -3.69
N ALA A 6 9.28 -11.31 -3.86
CA ALA A 6 10.69 -11.24 -4.25
C ALA A 6 11.62 -11.12 -3.04
N ASP A 7 11.17 -10.51 -1.93
CA ASP A 7 11.96 -10.32 -0.72
C ASP A 7 11.05 -10.22 0.52
N SER A 8 11.09 -11.24 1.39
CA SER A 8 10.28 -11.31 2.61
C SER A 8 10.63 -10.23 3.66
N ARG A 9 11.68 -9.43 3.45
CA ARG A 9 11.93 -8.22 4.23
C ARG A 9 10.75 -7.24 4.20
N TRP A 10 10.01 -7.21 3.09
CA TRP A 10 8.96 -6.20 2.88
C TRP A 10 7.56 -6.77 3.12
N LEU A 11 6.85 -6.19 4.08
CA LEU A 11 5.43 -6.45 4.33
C LEU A 11 4.58 -5.29 3.79
N LEU A 12 3.59 -5.59 2.96
CA LEU A 12 2.63 -4.61 2.43
C LEU A 12 1.35 -4.61 3.24
N SER A 13 0.87 -3.42 3.60
CA SER A 13 -0.39 -3.22 4.30
C SER A 13 -0.93 -1.82 4.09
N ASP A 14 -2.15 -1.62 4.56
CA ASP A 14 -2.83 -0.35 4.69
C ASP A 14 -3.40 -0.16 6.10
N THR A 15 -3.87 1.05 6.38
CA THR A 15 -4.64 1.38 7.59
C THR A 15 -6.15 1.36 7.32
N TYR A 16 -6.94 1.34 8.39
CA TYR A 16 -8.31 1.84 8.30
C TYR A 16 -8.32 3.35 8.00
N PRO A 17 -9.44 3.91 7.51
CA PRO A 17 -9.56 5.35 7.32
C PRO A 17 -9.41 6.05 8.66
N ASP A 18 -8.65 7.14 8.67
CA ASP A 18 -8.67 8.05 9.80
C ASP A 18 -10.08 8.62 10.02
N ALA A 19 -10.50 8.77 11.27
CA ALA A 19 -11.86 9.18 11.59
C ALA A 19 -12.15 10.65 11.26
N ALA A 20 -11.12 11.50 11.19
CA ALA A 20 -11.25 12.93 10.92
C ALA A 20 -11.01 13.27 9.46
N THR A 21 -10.07 12.60 8.79
CA THR A 21 -9.71 12.89 7.40
C THR A 21 -10.29 11.89 6.40
N HIS A 22 -10.71 10.72 6.87
CA HIS A 22 -11.11 9.58 6.04
C HIS A 22 -10.01 9.05 5.12
N GLU A 23 -8.76 9.36 5.42
CA GLU A 23 -7.60 8.90 4.66
C GLU A 23 -7.15 7.51 5.10
N ARG A 24 -6.91 6.62 4.14
CA ARG A 24 -6.21 5.34 4.34
C ARG A 24 -4.76 5.49 3.90
N ILE A 25 -3.84 5.09 4.76
CA ILE A 25 -2.41 5.12 4.44
C ILE A 25 -2.01 3.75 3.90
N LEU A 26 -1.56 3.71 2.65
CA LEU A 26 -0.87 2.56 2.08
C LEU A 26 0.61 2.63 2.49
N PHE A 27 1.17 1.51 2.93
CA PHE A 27 2.56 1.47 3.34
C PHE A 27 3.21 0.11 3.08
N ILE A 28 4.53 0.14 2.97
CA ILE A 28 5.37 -1.05 3.17
C ILE A 28 6.06 -0.94 4.52
N TYR A 29 6.32 -2.08 5.14
CA TYR A 29 7.00 -2.20 6.40
C TYR A 29 8.28 -2.99 6.20
N ASP A 30 9.40 -2.38 6.55
CA ASP A 30 10.72 -3.01 6.54
C ASP A 30 10.87 -3.86 7.80
N MET A 31 10.74 -5.18 7.65
CA MET A 31 10.87 -6.12 8.76
C MET A 31 12.25 -6.10 9.42
N ARG A 32 13.28 -5.59 8.74
CA ARG A 32 14.64 -5.52 9.28
C ARG A 32 14.85 -4.30 10.16
N THR A 33 14.32 -3.15 9.76
CA THR A 33 14.57 -1.86 10.42
C THR A 33 13.40 -1.38 11.27
N GLY A 34 12.23 -2.00 11.13
CA GLY A 34 10.98 -1.56 11.76
C GLY A 34 10.41 -0.26 11.16
N GLN A 35 10.99 0.23 10.07
CA GLN A 35 10.51 1.44 9.40
C GLN A 35 9.27 1.13 8.56
N ARG A 36 8.39 2.13 8.44
CA ARG A 36 7.13 2.03 7.70
C ARG A 36 6.99 3.14 6.66
N PRO A 37 7.71 3.08 5.53
CA PRO A 37 7.54 4.04 4.45
C PRO A 37 6.08 4.08 3.97
N ALA A 38 5.48 5.26 3.98
CA ALA A 38 4.18 5.49 3.35
C ALA A 38 4.36 5.50 1.82
N LEU A 39 3.49 4.77 1.12
CA LEU A 39 3.42 4.75 -0.34
C LEU A 39 2.39 5.75 -0.87
N GLY A 40 1.39 6.08 -0.06
CA GLY A 40 0.36 7.05 -0.41
C GLY A 40 -0.71 7.19 0.67
N SER A 41 -1.50 8.25 0.55
CA SER A 41 -2.71 8.50 1.32
C SER A 41 -3.88 8.54 0.35
N PHE A 42 -4.91 7.76 0.64
CA PHE A 42 -6.05 7.60 -0.25
C PHE A 42 -7.36 7.86 0.50
N TYR A 43 -8.08 8.89 0.06
CA TYR A 43 -9.39 9.23 0.58
C TYR A 43 -10.37 8.06 0.41
N ALA A 44 -11.00 7.66 1.51
CA ALA A 44 -12.07 6.69 1.53
C ALA A 44 -13.40 7.41 1.80
N ASP A 45 -14.32 7.37 0.83
CA ASP A 45 -15.61 8.04 0.98
C ASP A 45 -16.44 7.43 2.14
N PRO A 46 -16.70 8.18 3.23
CA PRO A 46 -17.49 7.70 4.36
C PRO A 46 -18.98 7.55 4.03
N GLY A 47 -19.45 8.11 2.91
CA GLY A 47 -20.81 7.96 2.40
C GLY A 47 -21.07 6.59 1.75
N LEU A 48 -20.02 5.83 1.44
CA LEU A 48 -20.18 4.48 0.90
C LEU A 48 -20.51 3.48 2.02
N SER A 49 -21.61 2.75 1.86
CA SER A 49 -22.02 1.71 2.80
C SER A 49 -21.03 0.55 2.83
N LYS A 50 -21.18 -0.34 3.83
CA LYS A 50 -20.31 -1.51 3.99
C LYS A 50 -20.25 -2.38 2.72
N GLU A 51 -21.33 -2.45 1.98
CA GLU A 51 -21.49 -3.23 0.74
C GLU A 51 -20.71 -2.61 -0.43
N ASN A 52 -20.63 -1.27 -0.48
CA ASN A 52 -20.04 -0.52 -1.59
C ASN A 52 -18.68 0.11 -1.24
N ARG A 53 -18.20 -0.04 0.00
CA ARG A 53 -16.93 0.52 0.45
C ARG A 53 -15.76 0.04 -0.43
N CYS A 54 -14.77 0.90 -0.60
CA CYS A 54 -13.54 0.56 -1.29
C CYS A 54 -12.39 0.46 -0.27
N ASP A 55 -12.03 -0.76 0.09
CA ASP A 55 -10.79 -1.04 0.83
C ASP A 55 -9.63 -1.15 -0.19
N LEU A 56 -8.39 -0.84 0.20
CA LEU A 56 -7.29 -0.72 -0.77
C LEU A 56 -6.86 -2.05 -1.40
N HIS A 57 -7.13 -3.18 -0.74
CA HIS A 57 -6.76 -4.54 -1.16
C HIS A 57 -5.34 -4.65 -1.76
N PRO A 58 -4.30 -4.14 -1.07
CA PRO A 58 -3.00 -3.94 -1.68
C PRO A 58 -2.34 -5.27 -2.04
N ARG A 59 -1.83 -5.37 -3.27
CA ARG A 59 -1.24 -6.60 -3.84
C ARG A 59 0.09 -6.33 -4.53
N TRP A 60 1.04 -7.21 -4.33
CA TRP A 60 2.33 -7.16 -5.02
C TRP A 60 2.24 -7.66 -6.46
N SER A 61 3.02 -7.02 -7.33
CA SER A 61 3.54 -7.64 -8.55
C SER A 61 4.47 -8.83 -8.24
N ARG A 62 4.65 -9.74 -9.20
CA ARG A 62 5.42 -10.98 -8.98
C ARG A 62 6.91 -10.74 -8.72
N ASP A 63 7.47 -9.70 -9.31
CA ASP A 63 8.86 -9.28 -9.13
C ASP A 63 9.04 -8.33 -7.92
N GLY A 64 7.95 -7.98 -7.22
CA GLY A 64 7.99 -7.16 -6.02
C GLY A 64 8.33 -5.69 -6.26
N THR A 65 8.31 -5.21 -7.51
CA THR A 65 8.68 -3.81 -7.85
C THR A 65 7.49 -2.87 -7.93
N GLN A 66 6.28 -3.42 -8.00
CA GLN A 66 5.03 -2.67 -8.07
C GLN A 66 3.97 -3.17 -7.08
N VAL A 67 3.05 -2.29 -6.71
CA VAL A 67 1.87 -2.57 -5.88
C VAL A 67 0.61 -2.12 -6.59
N CYS A 68 -0.42 -2.97 -6.61
CA CYS A 68 -1.75 -2.64 -7.09
C CYS A 68 -2.72 -2.40 -5.93
N ILE A 69 -3.60 -1.39 -6.06
CA ILE A 69 -4.67 -1.09 -5.09
C ILE A 69 -6.01 -0.81 -5.79
N ASP A 70 -7.10 -1.02 -5.08
CA ASP A 70 -8.43 -0.48 -5.42
C ASP A 70 -8.64 0.85 -4.68
N SER A 71 -9.10 1.90 -5.34
CA SER A 71 -9.39 3.17 -4.65
C SER A 71 -10.51 3.97 -5.28
N VAL A 72 -11.18 4.79 -4.47
CA VAL A 72 -12.21 5.77 -4.86
C VAL A 72 -11.76 7.21 -4.64
N HIS A 73 -10.47 7.43 -4.34
CA HIS A 73 -9.95 8.75 -3.96
C HIS A 73 -10.15 9.83 -5.03
N GLU A 74 -10.38 9.46 -6.28
CA GLU A 74 -10.72 10.35 -7.40
C GLU A 74 -12.21 10.30 -7.76
N SER A 75 -13.08 10.02 -6.77
CA SER A 75 -14.55 9.94 -6.87
C SER A 75 -15.13 8.76 -7.64
N GLU A 76 -14.32 8.01 -8.39
CA GLU A 76 -14.71 6.76 -9.05
C GLU A 76 -13.84 5.61 -8.57
N ARG A 77 -14.41 4.39 -8.53
CA ARG A 77 -13.64 3.19 -8.19
C ARG A 77 -12.73 2.81 -9.36
N GLN A 78 -11.43 2.86 -9.14
CA GLN A 78 -10.40 2.50 -10.11
C GLN A 78 -9.33 1.61 -9.47
N MET A 79 -8.57 0.91 -10.32
CA MET A 79 -7.33 0.26 -9.90
C MET A 79 -6.14 1.14 -10.23
N TYR A 80 -5.18 1.20 -9.31
CA TYR A 80 -3.95 1.96 -9.46
C TYR A 80 -2.75 1.05 -9.25
N VAL A 81 -1.69 1.28 -10.01
CA VAL A 81 -0.41 0.60 -9.86
C VAL A 81 0.64 1.62 -9.46
N LEU A 82 1.31 1.37 -8.34
CA LEU A 82 2.39 2.19 -7.81
C LEU A 82 3.72 1.46 -8.07
N ASP A 83 4.69 2.20 -8.59
CA ASP A 83 6.09 1.76 -8.63
C ASP A 83 6.73 1.96 -7.25
N VAL A 84 7.31 0.89 -6.70
CA VAL A 84 8.00 0.89 -5.41
C VAL A 84 9.44 0.38 -5.53
N ALA A 85 9.96 0.20 -6.75
CA ALA A 85 11.30 -0.32 -7.03
C ALA A 85 12.38 0.47 -6.29
N ALA A 86 12.28 1.81 -6.32
CA ALA A 86 13.23 2.70 -5.66
C ALA A 86 13.34 2.49 -4.15
N ILE A 87 12.25 2.05 -3.49
CA ILE A 87 12.26 1.81 -2.04
C ILE A 87 12.81 0.41 -1.74
N VAL A 88 12.32 -0.60 -2.46
CA VAL A 88 12.63 -2.01 -2.14
C VAL A 88 14.04 -2.41 -2.57
N GLN A 89 14.55 -1.85 -3.68
CA GLN A 89 15.88 -2.19 -4.22
C GLN A 89 17.01 -1.37 -3.59
N ALA A 90 16.79 -0.09 -3.25
CA ALA A 90 17.79 0.73 -2.56
C ALA A 90 18.19 0.12 -1.20
N ALA A 91 17.28 -0.63 -0.59
CA ALA A 91 17.55 -1.29 0.67
C ALA A 91 18.30 -2.62 0.51
N SER A 92 18.24 -3.25 -0.67
CA SER A 92 18.99 -4.47 -0.99
C SER A 92 20.48 -4.19 -1.19
N THR A 93 20.84 -3.03 -1.77
CA THR A 93 22.24 -2.65 -2.03
C THR A 93 23.01 -2.21 -0.79
N ALA A 94 22.33 -1.93 0.32
CA ALA A 94 22.95 -1.50 1.58
C ALA A 94 23.31 -2.67 2.51
N ALA A 95 23.19 -3.92 2.04
CA ALA A 95 23.42 -5.13 2.82
C ALA A 95 24.63 -5.97 2.34
N ASP A 96 25.32 -5.51 1.29
CA ASP A 96 26.58 -6.05 0.77
C ASP A 96 27.74 -5.08 1.11
#